data_AF-A0ABD2NG48-F1
#
_entry.id   AF-A0ABD2NG48-F1
#
_cell.length_a   1.000
_cell.length_b   1.000
_cell.length_c   1.000
_cell.angle_alpha   90.00
_cell.angle_beta   90.00
_cell.angle_gamma   90.00
#
_symmetry.space_group_name_H-M   'P 1'
#
loop_
_entity.id
_entity.type
_entity.pdbx_description
1 polymer ?
#
loop_
_entity_poly.entity_id
_entity_poly.type
_entity_poly.pdbx_seq_one_letter_code
_entity_poly.pdbx_strand_id
1 'polypeptide(L)'
;MPRSNHLKSTELSYELASRNVDPPATVDEKRKLLNILMFKDNVKELKESIADITTLVFTFQGNSNSDEYKRISSSPTHVSQRVQHMSTEDDTEKKTKQDILRQVLLSEADVDEKVIVPTTPPVITNPVSQSTPLHPSLSPQSTSVKKVPVYKWGIKTFSGRESLVNFLELTDSLKSSRGCTDADLFESAGDLFEHEAWTFWQNSHINRRFNDW
;
A
#
# COMPACT_ATOMS: atom_id res chain seq x y z
N MET A 1 18.48 -11.60 -5.29
CA MET A 1 19.44 -12.72 -5.03
C MET A 1 19.09 -13.88 -5.95
N PRO A 2 20.05 -14.43 -6.72
CA PRO A 2 19.79 -15.61 -7.55
C PRO A 2 19.42 -16.80 -6.68
N ARG A 3 18.43 -17.60 -7.09
CA ARG A 3 18.07 -18.84 -6.41
C ARG A 3 19.26 -19.79 -6.44
N SER A 4 19.51 -20.50 -5.34
CA SER A 4 20.66 -21.42 -5.22
C SER A 4 20.75 -22.40 -6.40
N ASN A 5 19.61 -22.77 -6.99
CA ASN A 5 19.44 -23.61 -8.17
C ASN A 5 20.24 -23.16 -9.42
N HIS A 6 20.60 -21.89 -9.54
CA HIS A 6 21.37 -21.40 -10.69
C HIS A 6 22.89 -21.42 -10.46
N LEU A 7 23.34 -21.64 -9.22
CA LEU A 7 24.76 -21.65 -8.87
C LEU A 7 25.41 -22.98 -9.27
N LYS A 8 26.65 -22.90 -9.76
CA LYS A 8 27.56 -24.02 -10.01
C LYS A 8 28.19 -24.52 -8.70
N SER A 9 28.75 -25.72 -8.69
CA SER A 9 29.34 -26.33 -7.47
C SER A 9 30.40 -25.47 -6.80
N THR A 10 31.25 -24.79 -7.59
CA THR A 10 32.29 -23.88 -7.08
C THR A 10 31.70 -22.61 -6.47
N GLU A 11 30.65 -22.05 -7.08
CA GLU A 11 29.93 -20.89 -6.58
C GLU A 11 29.18 -21.22 -5.29
N LEU A 12 28.55 -22.40 -5.20
CA LEU A 12 27.93 -22.90 -3.97
C LEU A 12 28.95 -23.04 -2.84
N SER A 13 30.13 -23.59 -3.12
CA SER A 13 31.22 -23.68 -2.14
C SER A 13 31.69 -22.30 -1.68
N TYR A 14 31.80 -21.34 -2.59
CA TYR A 14 32.18 -19.97 -2.27
C TYR A 14 31.14 -19.28 -1.38
N GLU A 15 29.85 -19.38 -1.71
CA GLU A 15 28.76 -18.78 -0.93
C GLU A 15 28.64 -19.39 0.48
N LEU A 16 28.92 -20.68 0.65
CA LEU A 16 28.96 -21.31 1.97
C LEU A 16 30.20 -20.87 2.76
N ALA A 17 31.36 -20.84 2.11
CA ALA A 17 32.61 -20.42 2.75
C ALA A 17 32.58 -18.95 3.18
N SER A 18 31.96 -18.05 2.40
CA SER A 18 31.79 -16.64 2.77
C SER A 18 30.92 -16.45 4.01
N ARG A 19 30.09 -17.45 4.34
CA ARG A 19 29.27 -17.53 5.56
C ARG A 19 29.95 -18.31 6.69
N ASN A 20 31.24 -18.62 6.56
CA ASN A 20 32.02 -19.44 7.49
C ASN A 20 31.43 -20.85 7.70
N VAL A 21 30.87 -21.44 6.65
CA VAL A 21 30.33 -22.80 6.67
C VAL A 21 31.16 -23.69 5.74
N ASP A 22 31.67 -24.80 6.27
CA ASP A 22 32.40 -25.77 5.46
C ASP A 22 31.47 -26.41 4.44
N PRO A 23 31.80 -26.36 3.13
CA PRO A 23 30.91 -26.85 2.10
C PRO A 23 30.88 -28.39 2.10
N PRO A 24 29.69 -29.02 2.14
CA PRO A 24 29.57 -30.47 2.06
C PRO A 24 30.03 -31.01 0.70
N ALA A 25 30.22 -32.33 0.60
CA ALA A 25 30.80 -32.96 -0.58
C ALA A 25 29.86 -32.89 -1.80
N THR A 26 28.55 -33.08 -1.59
CA THR A 26 27.59 -33.16 -2.68
C THR A 26 26.96 -31.81 -3.02
N VAL A 27 26.62 -31.61 -4.30
CA VAL A 27 25.98 -30.37 -4.77
C VAL A 27 24.61 -30.18 -4.13
N ASP A 28 23.85 -31.25 -3.95
CA ASP A 28 22.50 -31.19 -3.40
C ASP A 28 22.51 -30.77 -1.93
N GLU A 29 23.44 -31.29 -1.12
CA GLU A 29 23.63 -30.85 0.26
C GLU A 29 24.05 -29.38 0.33
N LYS A 30 24.94 -28.93 -0.56
CA LYS A 30 25.34 -27.52 -0.63
C LYS A 30 24.14 -26.62 -0.92
N ARG A 31 23.29 -26.98 -1.89
CA ARG A 31 22.08 -26.23 -2.25
C ARG A 31 21.10 -26.16 -1.08
N LYS A 32 20.83 -27.30 -0.45
CA LYS A 32 19.91 -27.39 0.69
C LYS A 32 20.40 -26.54 1.86
N LEU A 33 21.68 -26.65 2.20
CA LEU A 33 22.29 -25.87 3.28
C LEU A 33 22.26 -24.37 2.97
N LEU A 34 22.59 -23.98 1.73
CA LEU A 34 22.55 -22.58 1.32
C LEU A 34 21.12 -22.02 1.36
N ASN A 35 20.10 -22.78 0.95
CA ASN A 35 18.70 -22.34 1.03
C ASN A 35 18.28 -22.05 2.47
N ILE A 36 18.61 -22.94 3.41
CA ILE A 36 18.32 -22.76 4.84
C ILE A 36 19.00 -21.48 5.36
N LEU A 37 20.27 -21.26 5.01
CA LEU A 37 21.02 -20.07 5.43
C LEU A 37 20.41 -18.80 4.82
N MET A 38 20.10 -18.80 3.52
CA MET A 38 19.47 -17.67 2.86
C MET A 38 18.08 -17.35 3.44
N PHE A 39 17.30 -18.37 3.81
CA PHE A 39 16.02 -18.15 4.50
C PHE A 39 16.25 -17.46 5.84
N LYS A 40 17.19 -17.95 6.65
CA LYS A 40 17.54 -17.34 7.95
C LYS A 40 18.04 -15.90 7.82
N ASP A 41 18.91 -15.62 6.85
CA ASP A 41 19.42 -14.29 6.56
C ASP A 41 18.26 -13.33 6.22
N ASN A 42 17.34 -13.77 5.34
CA ASN A 42 16.15 -12.98 5.00
C ASN A 42 15.24 -12.75 6.21
N VAL A 43 14.99 -13.76 7.04
CA VAL A 43 14.20 -13.61 8.27
C VAL A 43 14.84 -12.59 9.21
N LYS A 44 16.16 -12.64 9.37
CA LYS A 44 16.91 -11.71 10.21
C LYS A 44 16.74 -10.27 9.70
N GLU A 45 17.05 -10.03 8.43
CA GLU A 45 16.92 -8.70 7.81
C GLU A 45 15.49 -8.13 7.89
N LEU A 46 14.48 -8.99 7.73
CA LEU A 46 13.08 -8.59 7.84
C LEU A 46 12.71 -8.21 9.28
N LYS A 47 13.19 -8.95 10.28
CA LYS A 47 12.97 -8.59 11.68
C LYS A 47 13.63 -7.28 12.06
N GLU A 48 14.84 -7.04 11.56
CA GLU A 48 15.53 -5.74 11.72
C GLU A 48 14.72 -4.62 11.07
N SER A 49 14.23 -4.82 9.84
CA SER A 49 13.38 -3.85 9.15
C SER A 49 12.07 -3.55 9.91
N ILE A 50 11.43 -4.57 10.50
CA ILE A 50 10.22 -4.40 11.31
C ILE A 50 10.52 -3.61 12.59
N ALA A 51 11.66 -3.90 13.25
CA ALA A 51 12.08 -3.16 14.44
C ALA A 51 12.36 -1.68 14.13
N ASP A 52 12.99 -1.41 12.98
CA ASP A 52 13.23 -0.05 12.50
C ASP A 52 11.90 0.68 12.24
N ILE A 53 10.96 0.04 11.53
CA ILE A 53 9.61 0.59 11.29
C ILE A 53 8.91 0.88 12.62
N THR A 54 8.94 -0.07 13.56
CA THR A 54 8.30 0.08 14.88
C THR A 54 8.90 1.26 15.64
N THR A 55 10.22 1.45 15.56
CA THR A 55 10.90 2.58 16.19
C THR A 55 10.47 3.89 15.55
N LEU A 56 10.46 3.96 14.21
CA LEU A 56 10.02 5.14 13.48
C LEU A 56 8.57 5.51 13.83
N VAL A 57 7.66 4.54 13.86
CA VAL A 57 6.26 4.70 14.27
C VAL A 57 6.16 5.21 15.71
N PHE A 58 6.95 4.67 16.62
CA PHE A 58 6.94 5.12 18.01
C PHE A 58 7.39 6.57 18.15
N THR A 59 8.47 6.95 17.47
CA THR A 59 9.06 8.31 17.54
C THR A 59 8.33 9.35 16.70
N PHE A 60 7.49 8.92 15.75
CA PHE A 60 6.82 9.81 14.82
C PHE A 60 5.88 10.78 15.54
N GLN A 61 6.07 12.07 15.27
CA GLN A 61 5.18 13.16 15.67
C GLN A 61 4.92 14.04 14.45
N GLY A 62 3.83 13.78 13.73
CA GLY A 62 3.50 14.53 12.51
C GLY A 62 2.08 14.26 12.05
N ASN A 63 1.72 14.88 10.92
CA ASN A 63 0.43 14.68 10.27
C ASN A 63 0.60 13.83 8.99
N SER A 64 -0.52 13.35 8.44
CA SER A 64 -0.56 12.49 7.25
C SER A 64 0.02 13.11 5.97
N ASN A 65 0.30 14.42 5.97
CA ASN A 65 0.88 15.11 4.82
C ASN A 65 2.42 15.20 4.88
N SER A 66 3.05 14.78 5.99
CA SER A 66 4.51 14.81 6.09
C SER A 66 5.15 13.72 5.22
N ASP A 67 6.30 14.03 4.62
CA ASP A 67 7.08 13.04 3.86
C ASP A 67 7.55 11.90 4.76
N GLU A 68 7.73 12.17 6.05
CA GLU A 68 8.05 11.18 7.06
C GLU A 68 6.89 10.20 7.27
N TYR A 69 5.64 10.67 7.33
CA TYR A 69 4.46 9.79 7.36
C TYR A 69 4.38 8.91 6.12
N LYS A 70 4.53 9.49 4.92
CA LYS A 70 4.49 8.74 3.64
C LYS A 70 5.58 7.67 3.58
N ARG A 71 6.77 7.97 4.11
CA ARG A 71 7.88 7.02 4.18
C ARG A 71 7.59 5.90 5.17
N ILE A 72 7.06 6.24 6.34
CA ILE A 72 6.71 5.28 7.38
C ILE A 72 5.56 4.38 6.91
N SER A 73 4.54 4.92 6.23
CA SER A 73 3.39 4.15 5.74
C SER A 73 3.71 3.25 4.55
N SER A 74 4.62 3.65 3.65
CA SER A 74 5.07 2.80 2.54
C SER A 74 6.02 1.67 2.98
N SER A 75 6.70 1.82 4.13
CA SER A 75 7.70 0.86 4.60
C SER A 75 7.12 -0.53 4.92
N PRO A 76 5.99 -0.68 5.67
CA PRO A 76 5.30 -1.95 5.85
C PRO A 76 4.93 -2.64 4.53
N THR A 77 4.45 -1.89 3.54
CA THR A 77 4.11 -2.45 2.22
C THR A 77 5.33 -3.08 1.55
N HIS A 78 6.48 -2.43 1.59
CA HIS A 78 7.72 -2.97 1.03
C HIS A 78 8.18 -4.24 1.75
N VAL A 79 8.13 -4.27 3.08
CA VAL A 79 8.48 -5.46 3.87
C VAL A 79 7.50 -6.60 3.59
N SER A 80 6.19 -6.32 3.51
CA SER A 80 5.14 -7.29 3.18
C SER A 80 5.38 -7.95 1.81
N GLN A 81 5.67 -7.16 0.78
CA GLN A 81 5.99 -7.68 -0.56
C GLN A 81 7.23 -8.58 -0.53
N ARG A 82 8.25 -8.19 0.24
CA ARG A 82 9.47 -9.00 0.39
C ARG A 82 9.17 -10.33 1.07
N VAL A 83 8.36 -10.33 2.15
CA VAL A 83 7.91 -11.54 2.84
C VAL A 83 7.14 -12.46 1.89
N GLN A 84 6.23 -11.91 1.08
CA GLN A 84 5.44 -12.70 0.11
C GLN A 84 6.32 -13.45 -0.89
N HIS A 85 7.41 -12.84 -1.35
CA HIS A 85 8.34 -13.46 -2.30
C HIS A 85 9.37 -14.42 -1.66
N MET A 86 9.38 -14.57 -0.33
CA MET A 86 10.21 -15.58 0.32
C MET A 86 9.75 -16.98 -0.06
N SER A 87 10.70 -17.79 -0.55
CA SER A 87 10.48 -19.22 -0.76
C SER A 87 10.52 -19.95 0.57
N THR A 88 9.63 -20.93 0.74
CA THR A 88 9.53 -21.77 1.95
C THR A 88 9.50 -23.22 1.51
N GLU A 89 10.35 -24.06 2.08
CA GLU A 89 10.45 -25.49 1.75
C GLU A 89 9.69 -26.36 2.78
N ASP A 90 9.56 -25.90 4.02
CA ASP A 90 8.90 -26.65 5.09
C ASP A 90 7.80 -25.85 5.82
N ASP A 91 7.02 -26.54 6.64
CA ASP A 91 5.89 -25.95 7.37
C ASP A 91 6.33 -25.01 8.51
N THR A 92 7.55 -25.18 9.03
CA THR A 92 8.11 -24.28 10.03
C THR A 92 8.46 -22.93 9.41
N GLU A 93 9.07 -22.93 8.22
CA GLU A 93 9.36 -21.73 7.42
C GLU A 93 8.07 -21.02 6.99
N LYS A 94 7.04 -21.78 6.59
CA LYS A 94 5.70 -21.20 6.30
C LYS A 94 5.12 -20.52 7.53
N LYS A 95 5.20 -21.15 8.71
CA LYS A 95 4.72 -20.57 9.96
C LYS A 95 5.50 -19.31 10.32
N THR A 96 6.82 -19.31 10.17
CA THR A 96 7.66 -18.12 10.38
C THR A 96 7.31 -17.01 9.40
N LYS A 97 7.11 -17.32 8.12
CA LYS A 97 6.65 -16.36 7.11
C LYS A 97 5.30 -15.74 7.48
N GLN A 98 4.34 -16.54 7.93
CA GLN A 98 3.04 -16.04 8.40
C GLN A 98 3.17 -15.17 9.65
N ASP A 99 4.06 -15.53 10.58
CA ASP A 99 4.29 -14.72 11.78
C ASP A 99 4.89 -13.35 11.47
N ILE A 100 5.88 -13.30 10.58
CA ILE A 100 6.47 -12.04 10.11
C ILE A 100 5.41 -11.20 9.39
N LEU A 101 4.58 -11.81 8.53
CA LEU A 101 3.51 -11.09 7.86
C LEU A 101 2.49 -10.50 8.85
N ARG A 102 2.13 -11.24 9.89
CA ARG A 102 1.27 -10.72 10.97
C ARG A 102 1.91 -9.52 11.66
N GLN A 103 3.20 -9.57 11.97
CA GLN A 103 3.90 -8.44 12.60
C GLN A 103 3.91 -7.21 11.71
N VAL A 104 4.13 -7.36 10.40
CA VAL A 104 4.06 -6.25 9.44
C VAL A 104 2.67 -5.60 9.41
N LEU A 105 1.61 -6.42 9.40
CA LEU A 105 0.23 -5.92 9.42
C LEU A 105 -0.11 -5.17 10.71
N LEU A 106 0.40 -5.64 11.85
CA LEU A 106 0.23 -4.94 13.13
C LEU A 106 0.95 -3.59 13.10
N SER A 107 2.19 -3.55 12.62
CA SER A 107 2.92 -2.29 12.46
C SER A 107 2.23 -1.32 11.49
N GLU A 108 1.59 -1.82 10.43
CA GLU A 108 0.79 -0.98 9.51
C GLU A 108 -0.42 -0.36 10.21
N ALA A 109 -1.13 -1.14 11.03
CA ALA A 109 -2.24 -0.62 11.84
C ALA A 109 -1.78 0.45 12.86
N ASP A 110 -0.62 0.26 13.48
CA ASP A 110 -0.05 1.23 14.43
C ASP A 110 0.32 2.57 13.76
N VAL A 111 0.74 2.54 12.48
CA VAL A 111 1.01 3.75 11.69
C VAL A 111 -0.26 4.56 11.51
N ASP A 112 -1.36 3.88 11.16
CA ASP A 112 -2.67 4.50 10.89
C ASP A 112 -3.31 5.05 12.17
N GLU A 113 -3.16 4.35 13.31
CA GLU A 113 -3.68 4.82 14.61
C GLU A 113 -2.95 6.08 15.11
N LYS A 114 -1.64 6.20 14.83
CA LYS A 114 -0.84 7.36 15.26
C LYS A 114 -1.03 8.62 14.41
N VAL A 115 -1.81 8.56 13.33
CA VAL A 115 -2.18 9.77 12.59
C VAL A 115 -3.11 10.60 13.44
N ILE A 116 -2.58 11.71 13.98
CA ILE A 116 -3.41 12.76 14.57
C ILE A 116 -4.23 13.36 13.43
N VAL A 117 -5.46 12.87 13.26
CA VAL A 117 -6.48 13.58 12.51
C VAL A 117 -6.62 14.94 13.17
N PRO A 118 -6.56 16.07 12.43
CA PRO A 118 -6.90 17.35 13.01
C PRO A 118 -8.37 17.26 13.48
N THR A 119 -8.57 17.06 14.77
CA THR A 119 -9.87 17.22 15.40
C THR A 119 -10.21 18.69 15.28
N THR A 120 -10.91 19.06 14.21
CA THR A 120 -11.66 20.32 14.16
C THR A 120 -12.52 20.36 15.43
N PRO A 121 -12.38 21.38 16.31
CA PRO A 121 -13.22 21.48 17.49
C PRO A 121 -14.68 21.59 17.05
N PRO A 122 -15.63 20.99 17.80
CA PRO A 122 -17.05 21.19 17.54
C PRO A 122 -17.35 22.69 17.73
N VAL A 123 -17.68 23.38 16.64
CA VAL A 123 -18.20 24.75 16.71
C VAL A 123 -19.57 24.66 17.37
N ILE A 124 -19.61 24.86 18.69
CA ILE A 124 -20.85 25.12 19.41
C ILE A 124 -21.27 26.54 19.04
N THR A 125 -22.10 26.69 18.02
CA THR A 125 -22.80 27.95 17.77
C THR A 125 -23.96 28.06 18.77
N ASN A 126 -23.74 28.82 19.85
CA ASN A 126 -24.83 29.35 20.66
C ASN A 126 -25.72 30.26 19.78
N PRO A 127 -27.07 30.18 19.88
CA PRO A 127 -27.92 31.16 19.21
C PRO A 127 -27.99 32.44 20.06
N VAL A 128 -27.38 33.52 19.57
CA VAL A 128 -27.72 34.88 20.02
C VAL A 128 -28.94 35.32 19.21
N SER A 129 -30.07 35.44 19.90
CA SER A 129 -31.29 36.05 19.40
C SER A 129 -31.03 37.53 19.05
N GLN A 130 -31.10 37.87 17.77
CA GLN A 130 -31.37 39.23 17.34
C GLN A 130 -32.49 39.21 16.30
N SER A 131 -33.64 39.72 16.73
CA SER A 131 -34.84 39.89 15.92
C SER A 131 -34.57 40.85 14.76
N THR A 132 -34.74 40.38 13.53
CA THR A 132 -34.89 41.21 12.34
C THR A 132 -36.01 40.66 11.44
N PRO A 133 -36.70 41.52 10.68
CA PRO A 133 -38.08 41.32 10.26
C PRO A 133 -38.23 40.36 9.07
N LEU A 134 -39.42 39.75 9.02
CA LEU A 134 -39.94 38.80 8.05
C LEU A 134 -39.55 39.12 6.59
N HIS A 135 -38.58 38.40 6.05
CA HIS A 135 -38.44 38.20 4.61
C HIS A 135 -39.00 36.81 4.25
N PRO A 136 -39.63 36.66 3.06
CA PRO A 136 -40.31 35.43 2.70
C PRO A 136 -39.33 34.25 2.65
N SER A 137 -39.70 33.22 3.39
CA SER A 137 -39.07 31.90 3.45
C SER A 137 -38.80 31.35 2.05
N LEU A 138 -37.54 31.36 1.62
CA LEU A 138 -37.04 30.40 0.65
C LEU A 138 -36.58 29.20 1.48
N SER A 139 -37.36 28.12 1.41
CA SER A 139 -36.99 26.82 1.94
C SER A 139 -35.54 26.49 1.56
N PRO A 140 -34.72 25.90 2.44
CA PRO A 140 -33.44 25.36 2.02
C PRO A 140 -33.75 24.26 1.01
N GLN A 141 -33.58 24.56 -0.28
CA GLN A 141 -33.49 23.52 -1.28
C GLN A 141 -32.30 22.67 -0.86
N SER A 142 -32.58 21.46 -0.37
CA SER A 142 -31.61 20.39 -0.35
C SER A 142 -31.06 20.31 -1.77
N THR A 143 -29.89 20.89 -2.01
CA THR A 143 -29.17 20.71 -3.25
C THR A 143 -28.68 19.28 -3.21
N SER A 144 -29.54 18.33 -3.59
CA SER A 144 -29.11 16.99 -3.96
C SER A 144 -28.05 17.21 -5.04
N VAL A 145 -26.78 17.04 -4.68
CA VAL A 145 -25.67 17.18 -5.62
C VAL A 145 -25.97 16.17 -6.72
N LYS A 146 -26.36 16.67 -7.90
CA LYS A 146 -26.73 15.81 -9.02
C LYS A 146 -25.48 15.03 -9.36
N LYS A 147 -25.53 13.71 -9.23
CA LYS A 147 -24.44 12.83 -9.67
C LYS A 147 -24.19 13.12 -11.15
N VAL A 148 -23.04 13.71 -11.46
CA VAL A 148 -22.61 13.97 -12.83
C VAL A 148 -21.76 12.77 -13.25
N PRO A 149 -22.15 12.02 -14.30
CA PRO A 149 -21.36 10.90 -14.81
C PRO A 149 -19.92 11.30 -15.16
N VAL A 150 -18.97 10.39 -14.98
CA VAL A 150 -17.53 10.66 -15.10
C VAL A 150 -17.14 11.17 -16.48
N TYR A 151 -17.70 10.63 -17.57
CA TYR A 151 -17.46 11.15 -18.93
C TYR A 151 -17.84 12.64 -19.13
N LYS A 152 -18.68 13.22 -18.25
CA LYS A 152 -19.05 14.65 -18.29
C LYS A 152 -18.15 15.54 -17.45
N TRP A 153 -17.09 15.01 -16.85
CA TRP A 153 -16.21 15.79 -15.98
C TRP A 153 -15.26 16.69 -16.75
N GLY A 154 -15.10 16.47 -18.06
CA GLY A 154 -14.23 17.29 -18.91
C GLY A 154 -12.75 17.18 -18.55
N ILE A 155 -12.37 16.12 -17.84
CA ILE A 155 -10.97 15.80 -17.55
C ILE A 155 -10.35 15.06 -18.73
N LYS A 156 -9.07 15.30 -18.92
CA LYS A 156 -8.29 14.56 -19.91
C LYS A 156 -8.09 13.15 -19.41
N THR A 157 -8.30 12.17 -20.28
CA THR A 157 -8.05 10.75 -20.02
C THR A 157 -6.58 10.53 -19.67
N PHE A 158 -6.32 9.76 -18.62
CA PHE A 158 -4.97 9.46 -18.18
C PHE A 158 -4.36 8.37 -19.07
N SER A 159 -3.27 8.71 -19.76
CA SER A 159 -2.57 7.79 -20.67
C SER A 159 -1.36 7.10 -20.06
N GLY A 160 -0.95 7.47 -18.84
CA GLY A 160 0.28 6.99 -18.19
C GLY A 160 1.51 7.87 -18.40
N ARG A 161 1.46 8.86 -19.31
CA ARG A 161 2.57 9.79 -19.58
C ARG A 161 2.53 11.09 -18.77
N GLU A 162 1.38 11.36 -18.16
CA GLU A 162 1.15 12.56 -17.35
C GLU A 162 1.47 12.28 -15.86
N SER A 163 1.55 13.33 -15.04
CA SER A 163 1.76 13.17 -13.60
C SER A 163 0.57 12.44 -12.98
N LEU A 164 0.80 11.21 -12.50
CA LEU A 164 -0.21 10.41 -11.81
C LEU A 164 -0.76 11.15 -10.57
N VAL A 165 0.11 11.83 -9.83
CA VAL A 165 -0.27 12.56 -8.61
C VAL A 165 -1.29 13.66 -8.94
N ASN A 166 -1.00 14.49 -9.94
CA ASN A 166 -1.89 15.58 -10.33
C ASN A 166 -3.23 15.08 -10.85
N PHE A 167 -3.22 13.96 -11.58
CA PHE A 167 -4.44 13.32 -12.07
C PHE A 167 -5.31 12.80 -10.91
N LEU A 168 -4.70 12.16 -9.92
CA LEU A 168 -5.41 11.63 -8.74
C LEU A 168 -5.99 12.76 -7.89
N GLU A 169 -5.22 13.82 -7.61
CA GLU A 169 -5.70 14.99 -6.86
C GLU A 169 -6.88 15.69 -7.56
N LEU A 170 -6.78 15.86 -8.89
CA LEU A 170 -7.87 16.41 -9.69
C LEU A 170 -9.11 15.52 -9.65
N THR A 171 -8.93 14.21 -9.82
CA THR A 171 -10.04 13.24 -9.83
C THR A 171 -10.74 13.19 -8.48
N ASP A 172 -10.00 13.21 -7.37
CA ASP A 172 -10.56 13.18 -6.01
C ASP A 172 -11.30 14.48 -5.64
N SER A 173 -10.77 15.62 -6.10
CA SER A 173 -11.46 16.91 -5.98
C SER A 173 -12.79 16.92 -6.74
N LEU A 174 -12.83 16.38 -7.95
CA LEU A 174 -14.04 16.33 -8.78
C LEU A 174 -15.05 15.31 -8.28
N LYS A 175 -14.58 14.17 -7.75
CA LYS A 175 -15.38 13.16 -7.05
C LYS A 175 -16.12 13.78 -5.87
N SER A 176 -15.38 14.48 -5.00
CA SER A 176 -15.92 15.15 -3.81
C SER A 176 -16.93 16.24 -4.19
N SER A 177 -16.62 17.03 -5.23
CA SER A 177 -17.51 18.10 -5.70
C SER A 177 -18.80 17.61 -6.35
N ARG A 178 -18.82 16.39 -6.90
CA ARG A 178 -19.97 15.81 -7.64
C ARG A 178 -20.69 14.69 -6.91
N GLY A 179 -20.27 14.38 -5.68
CA GLY A 179 -20.89 13.36 -4.84
C GLY A 179 -20.80 11.95 -5.41
N CYS A 180 -19.70 11.63 -6.10
CA CYS A 180 -19.46 10.30 -6.66
C CYS A 180 -18.74 9.42 -5.64
N THR A 181 -19.10 8.14 -5.63
CA THR A 181 -18.42 7.13 -4.80
C THR A 181 -17.25 6.53 -5.54
N ASP A 182 -16.34 5.84 -4.83
CA ASP A 182 -15.25 5.11 -5.47
C ASP A 182 -15.79 4.02 -6.42
N ALA A 183 -16.89 3.37 -6.06
CA ALA A 183 -17.55 2.39 -6.94
C ALA A 183 -17.99 3.02 -8.27
N ASP A 184 -18.61 4.20 -8.24
CA ASP A 184 -19.02 4.94 -9.46
C ASP A 184 -17.79 5.30 -10.34
N LEU A 185 -16.66 5.60 -9.69
CA LEU A 185 -15.39 5.93 -10.34
C LEU A 185 -14.76 4.69 -11.00
N PHE A 186 -14.84 3.53 -10.33
CA PHE A 186 -14.36 2.25 -10.85
C PHE A 186 -15.20 1.73 -12.02
N GLU A 187 -16.53 1.86 -11.96
CA GLU A 187 -17.41 1.49 -13.08
C GLU A 187 -17.15 2.35 -14.32
N SER A 188 -16.73 3.60 -14.11
CA SER A 188 -16.41 4.55 -15.18
C SER A 188 -14.92 4.62 -15.49
N ALA A 189 -14.12 3.60 -15.13
CA ALA A 189 -12.68 3.60 -15.35
C ALA A 189 -12.29 3.75 -16.83
N GLY A 190 -13.15 3.29 -17.75
CA GLY A 190 -12.96 3.46 -19.19
C GLY A 190 -13.04 4.92 -19.66
N ASP A 191 -13.66 5.81 -18.87
CA ASP A 191 -13.71 7.25 -19.15
C ASP A 191 -12.52 8.00 -18.50
N LEU A 192 -11.79 7.34 -17.61
CA LEU A 192 -10.68 7.92 -16.83
C LEU A 192 -9.31 7.56 -17.41
N PHE A 193 -9.19 6.37 -17.98
CA PHE A 193 -7.93 5.83 -18.46
C PHE A 193 -7.96 5.57 -19.96
N GLU A 194 -6.84 5.80 -20.62
CA GLU A 194 -6.65 5.50 -22.03
C GLU A 194 -5.28 4.84 -22.26
N HIS A 195 -5.10 4.19 -23.41
CA HIS A 195 -3.84 3.56 -23.82
C HIS A 195 -3.24 2.62 -22.76
N GLU A 196 -1.97 2.81 -22.41
CA GLU A 196 -1.19 1.95 -21.53
C GLU A 196 -1.76 1.91 -20.10
N ALA A 197 -2.32 3.02 -19.63
CA ALA A 197 -3.00 3.09 -18.33
C ALA A 197 -4.30 2.28 -18.33
N TRP A 198 -5.06 2.28 -19.43
CA TRP A 198 -6.25 1.44 -19.57
C TRP A 198 -5.90 -0.05 -19.62
N THR A 199 -4.86 -0.43 -20.37
CA THR A 199 -4.37 -1.81 -20.41
C THR A 199 -3.88 -2.27 -19.03
N PHE A 200 -3.18 -1.41 -18.30
CA PHE A 200 -2.77 -1.69 -16.92
C PHE A 200 -3.97 -1.89 -16.00
N TRP A 201 -4.98 -1.01 -16.08
CA TRP A 201 -6.20 -1.13 -15.29
C TRP A 201 -6.93 -2.44 -15.59
N GLN A 202 -7.10 -2.79 -16.87
CA GLN A 202 -7.77 -4.04 -17.27
C GLN A 202 -7.02 -5.26 -16.77
N ASN A 203 -5.69 -5.31 -16.94
CA ASN A 203 -4.88 -6.44 -16.51
C ASN A 203 -4.81 -6.57 -14.98
N SER A 204 -4.77 -5.47 -14.24
CA SER A 204 -4.75 -5.50 -12.77
C SER A 204 -6.11 -5.84 -12.18
N HIS A 205 -7.21 -5.48 -12.83
CA HIS A 205 -8.56 -5.74 -12.35
C HIS A 205 -9.10 -7.13 -12.77
N ILE A 206 -8.87 -7.56 -14.02
CA ILE A 206 -9.31 -8.88 -14.51
C ILE A 206 -8.50 -10.01 -13.85
N ASN A 207 -7.18 -9.85 -13.67
CA ASN A 207 -6.38 -10.88 -13.01
C ASN A 207 -6.63 -10.97 -11.49
N ARG A 208 -7.15 -9.91 -10.84
CA ARG A 208 -7.62 -10.03 -9.45
C ARG A 208 -8.89 -10.86 -9.33
N ARG A 209 -9.84 -10.75 -10.27
CA ARG A 209 -11.04 -11.61 -10.28
C ARG A 209 -10.75 -13.08 -10.58
N PHE A 210 -9.64 -13.39 -11.24
CA PHE A 210 -9.20 -14.76 -11.52
C PHE A 210 -8.44 -15.44 -10.37
N ASN A 211 -8.15 -14.75 -9.26
CA ASN A 211 -7.47 -15.35 -8.10
C ASN A 211 -8.43 -15.73 -6.95
N ASP A 212 -9.74 -15.54 -7.13
CA ASP A 212 -10.80 -15.90 -6.17
C ASP A 212 -11.58 -17.18 -6.56
N TRP A 213 -10.95 -18.15 -7.26
CA TRP A 213 -11.51 -19.50 -7.49
C TRP A 213 -10.52 -20.59 -7.08
#